data_AF-A0A834I856-F1
#
_entry.id   AF-A0A834I856-F1
#
_cell.length_a   1.000
_cell.length_b   1.000
_cell.length_c   1.000
_cell.angle_alpha   90.00
_cell.angle_beta   90.00
_cell.angle_gamma   90.00
#
_symmetry.space_group_name_H-M   'P 1'
#
loop_
_entity.id
_entity.type
_entity.pdbx_description
1 polymer ?
#
loop_
_entity_poly.entity_id
_entity_poly.type
_entity_poly.pdbx_seq_one_letter_code
_entity_poly.pdbx_strand_id
1 'polypeptide(L)'
;WLSHPPHTRNVPGSIPGGYWLSGTNLGNGEFYWASTGTAVIYSKWLPNQPDNAKLQDNDFKGENCIQWGIYNRSENAAWNDLGCFHKLRYICEEHQYCS
;
A
#
# COMPACT_ATOMS: atom_id res chain seq x y z
N TRP A 1 -16.66 -11.93 8.19
CA TRP A 1 -16.02 -13.26 8.16
C TRP A 1 -15.16 -13.35 6.91
N LEU A 2 -13.94 -12.82 6.95
CA LEU A 2 -13.01 -12.95 5.82
C LEU A 2 -12.45 -14.37 5.85
N SER A 3 -13.10 -15.26 5.12
CA SER A 3 -12.61 -16.59 4.83
C SER A 3 -11.46 -16.50 3.84
N HIS A 4 -10.25 -16.78 4.34
CA HIS A 4 -9.01 -17.18 3.64
C HIS A 4 -8.60 -16.38 2.37
N PRO A 5 -7.50 -15.59 2.41
CA PRO A 5 -6.94 -15.05 1.17
C PRO A 5 -6.38 -16.20 0.31
N PRO A 6 -6.55 -16.16 -1.03
CA PRO A 6 -6.05 -17.19 -1.91
C PRO A 6 -4.52 -17.23 -1.86
N HIS A 7 -3.96 -18.43 -1.69
CA HIS A 7 -2.53 -18.70 -1.84
C HIS A 7 -2.05 -18.16 -3.19
N THR A 8 -1.37 -17.01 -3.19
CA THR A 8 -0.71 -16.48 -4.39
C THR A 8 0.57 -17.27 -4.62
N ARG A 9 0.62 -18.02 -5.72
CA ARG A 9 1.81 -18.73 -6.19
C ARG A 9 2.95 -17.74 -6.41
N ASN A 10 4.12 -18.06 -5.86
CA ASN A 10 5.36 -17.32 -6.06
C ASN A 10 5.75 -17.32 -7.55
N VAL A 11 5.81 -16.15 -8.19
CA VAL A 11 6.48 -15.95 -9.47
C VAL A 11 7.85 -15.31 -9.18
N PRO A 12 8.97 -15.90 -9.64
CA PRO A 12 10.28 -15.28 -9.47
C PRO A 12 10.32 -13.91 -10.19
N GLY A 13 10.55 -12.84 -9.44
CA GLY A 13 10.62 -11.46 -9.96
C GLY A 13 9.34 -10.63 -9.82
N SER A 14 8.24 -11.17 -9.26
CA SER A 14 7.06 -10.38 -8.91
C SER A 14 7.09 -9.95 -7.44
N ILE A 15 6.96 -8.65 -7.18
CA ILE A 15 6.77 -8.08 -5.82
C ILE A 15 5.60 -8.81 -5.14
N PRO A 16 5.77 -9.32 -3.90
CA PRO A 16 4.83 -10.25 -3.31
C PRO A 16 3.50 -9.57 -2.93
N GLY A 17 2.49 -9.76 -3.77
CA GLY A 17 1.07 -9.59 -3.41
C GLY A 17 0.66 -8.21 -2.87
N GLY A 18 -0.57 -8.14 -2.35
CA GLY A 18 -1.12 -6.93 -1.72
C GLY A 18 -2.15 -6.17 -2.56
N TYR A 19 -2.62 -5.07 -1.98
CA TYR A 19 -3.67 -4.21 -2.53
C TYR A 19 -3.28 -2.75 -2.37
N TRP A 20 -3.54 -1.92 -3.38
CA TRP A 20 -3.52 -0.49 -3.24
C TRP A 20 -4.63 -0.02 -2.29
N LEU A 21 -4.24 0.88 -1.38
CA LEU A 21 -5.16 1.80 -0.70
C LEU A 21 -5.12 3.15 -1.42
N SER A 22 -6.01 4.08 -1.06
CA SER A 22 -6.04 5.42 -1.68
C SER A 22 -4.94 6.36 -1.17
N GLY A 23 -4.07 5.91 -0.27
CA GLY A 23 -3.07 6.76 0.37
C GLY A 23 -1.90 7.10 -0.55
N THR A 24 -1.48 8.36 -0.57
CA THR A 24 -0.31 8.83 -1.31
C THR A 24 0.32 10.05 -0.64
N ASN A 25 1.61 10.28 -0.86
CA ASN A 25 2.28 11.52 -0.46
C ASN A 25 2.68 12.42 -1.65
N LEU A 26 2.41 12.01 -2.90
CA LEU A 26 2.86 12.72 -4.12
C LEU A 26 4.34 13.16 -4.15
N GLY A 27 5.22 12.55 -3.35
CA GLY A 27 6.61 12.99 -3.23
C GLY A 27 6.85 14.22 -2.33
N ASN A 28 5.87 14.68 -1.55
CA ASN A 28 6.04 15.77 -0.58
C ASN A 28 6.41 15.29 0.84
N GLY A 29 6.34 13.98 1.11
CA GLY A 29 6.65 13.36 2.39
C GLY A 29 5.48 13.20 3.37
N GLU A 30 4.32 13.83 3.10
CA GLU A 30 3.12 13.75 3.93
C GLU A 30 2.02 12.94 3.24
N PHE A 31 1.55 11.87 3.89
CA PHE A 31 0.52 11.01 3.31
C PHE A 31 -0.89 11.55 3.54
N TYR A 32 -1.71 11.47 2.48
CA TYR A 32 -3.12 11.82 2.49
C TYR A 32 -3.94 10.79 1.70
N TRP A 33 -5.24 10.70 1.97
CA TRP A 33 -6.15 9.85 1.22
C TRP A 33 -6.59 10.55 -0.07
N ALA A 34 -6.25 10.00 -1.23
CA ALA A 34 -6.58 10.61 -2.53
C ALA A 34 -8.10 10.75 -2.78
N SER A 35 -8.92 9.92 -2.13
CA SER A 35 -10.38 9.97 -2.25
C SER A 35 -11.01 11.19 -1.55
N THR A 36 -10.40 11.70 -0.49
CA THR A 36 -10.97 12.76 0.37
C THR A 36 -10.07 13.99 0.50
N GLY A 37 -8.78 13.87 0.17
CA GLY A 37 -7.76 14.88 0.45
C GLY A 37 -7.38 15.02 1.93
N THR A 38 -7.89 14.14 2.81
CA THR A 38 -7.61 14.24 4.25
C THR A 38 -6.29 13.59 4.62
N ALA A 39 -5.61 14.13 5.63
CA ALA A 39 -4.35 13.57 6.12
C ALA A 39 -4.53 12.15 6.67
N VAL A 40 -3.53 11.30 6.45
CA VAL A 40 -3.46 9.96 7.05
C VAL A 40 -3.06 10.11 8.53
N ILE A 41 -4.03 9.98 9.43
CA ILE A 41 -3.81 10.13 10.89
C ILE A 41 -3.63 8.79 11.62
N TYR A 42 -4.07 7.69 11.01
CA TYR A 42 -3.85 6.33 11.50
C TYR A 42 -2.92 5.63 10.53
N SER A 43 -1.94 4.88 11.05
CA SER A 43 -1.07 4.07 10.23
C SER A 43 -0.83 2.69 10.81
N LYS A 44 -0.56 1.76 9.90
CA LYS A 44 -0.13 0.40 10.22
C LYS A 44 1.06 0.03 9.33
N TRP A 45 2.07 0.89 9.32
CA TRP A 45 3.30 0.67 8.57
C TRP A 45 4.03 -0.56 9.08
N LEU A 46 4.65 -1.30 8.15
CA LEU A 46 5.65 -2.29 8.51
C LEU A 46 6.80 -1.61 9.28
N PRO A 47 7.57 -2.37 10.08
CA PRO A 47 8.81 -1.88 10.66
C PRO A 47 9.72 -1.25 9.59
N ASN A 48 10.19 -0.03 9.85
CA ASN A 48 10.99 0.83 8.97
C ASN A 48 10.25 1.47 7.78
N GLN A 49 8.92 1.30 7.67
CA GLN A 49 8.12 1.99 6.66
C GLN A 49 7.42 3.25 7.21
N PRO A 50 7.15 4.27 6.38
CA PRO A 50 7.56 4.37 4.98
C PRO A 50 9.06 4.72 4.83
N ASP A 51 9.75 4.09 3.88
CA ASP A 51 11.19 4.25 3.67
C ASP A 51 11.56 5.04 2.40
N ASN A 52 10.57 5.30 1.53
CA ASN A 52 10.73 5.98 0.26
C ASN A 52 11.90 5.43 -0.57
N ALA A 53 12.03 4.10 -0.64
CA ALA A 53 13.18 3.46 -1.26
C ALA A 53 13.40 3.94 -2.70
N LYS A 54 14.62 4.39 -3.03
CA LYS A 54 14.98 4.84 -4.38
C LYS A 54 15.74 3.73 -5.08
N LEU A 55 15.00 2.85 -5.74
CA LEU A 55 15.52 1.66 -6.38
C LEU A 55 15.43 1.78 -7.91
N GLN A 56 16.15 0.90 -8.60
CA GLN A 56 16.21 0.95 -10.06
C GLN A 56 14.84 0.67 -10.72
N ASP A 57 14.01 -0.17 -10.11
CA ASP A 57 12.68 -0.51 -10.61
C ASP A 57 11.71 0.68 -10.57
N ASN A 58 11.91 1.62 -9.64
CA ASN A 58 11.16 2.88 -9.56
C ASN A 58 11.87 4.08 -10.19
N ASP A 59 12.84 3.86 -11.08
CA ASP A 59 13.65 4.91 -11.71
C ASP A 59 14.32 5.85 -10.68
N PHE A 60 14.60 5.38 -9.47
CA PHE A 60 15.08 6.19 -8.34
C PHE A 60 14.17 7.36 -7.94
N LYS A 61 12.88 7.31 -8.31
CA LYS A 61 11.88 8.35 -8.01
C LYS A 61 11.26 8.20 -6.62
N GLY A 62 11.49 7.07 -5.95
CA GLY A 62 10.95 6.79 -4.62
C GLY A 62 9.56 6.17 -4.64
N GLU A 63 9.01 6.01 -3.44
CA GLU A 63 7.80 5.24 -3.16
C GLU A 63 6.77 6.16 -2.51
N ASN A 64 5.62 6.29 -3.18
CA ASN A 64 4.69 7.40 -2.91
C ASN A 64 3.24 6.94 -2.78
N CYS A 65 2.97 5.64 -2.84
CA CYS A 65 1.62 5.05 -2.78
C CYS A 65 1.55 3.96 -1.71
N ILE A 66 0.44 3.88 -0.97
CA ILE A 66 0.27 2.92 0.13
C ILE A 66 -0.21 1.56 -0.39
N GLN A 67 0.62 0.54 -0.24
CA GLN A 67 0.29 -0.87 -0.43
C GLN A 67 -0.04 -1.52 0.92
N TRP A 68 -1.15 -2.28 0.98
CA TRP A 68 -1.49 -3.14 2.13
C TRP A 68 -1.39 -4.63 1.78
N GLY A 69 -1.29 -5.47 2.80
CA GLY A 69 -1.38 -6.93 2.65
C GLY A 69 -0.02 -7.60 2.48
N ILE A 70 1.06 -6.88 2.81
CA ILE A 70 2.39 -7.46 2.91
C ILE A 70 2.53 -8.17 4.26
N TYR A 71 3.09 -9.38 4.21
CA TYR A 71 3.37 -10.21 5.37
C TYR A 71 4.87 -10.19 5.64
N ASN A 72 5.26 -9.93 6.88
CA ASN A 72 6.62 -10.24 7.35
C ASN A 72 6.53 -11.22 8.54
N ARG A 73 7.67 -11.66 9.07
CA ARG A 73 7.71 -12.63 10.19
C ARG A 73 7.14 -12.08 11.51
N SER A 74 6.96 -10.76 11.61
CA SER A 74 6.62 -10.04 12.84
C SER A 74 5.21 -9.43 12.82
N GLU A 75 4.64 -9.19 11.64
CA GLU A 75 3.35 -8.53 11.44
C GLU A 75 2.53 -9.17 10.33
N ASN A 76 1.25 -9.39 10.63
CA ASN A 76 0.26 -9.83 9.66
C ASN A 76 -0.38 -8.61 8.98
N ALA A 77 -0.24 -8.54 7.66
CA ALA A 77 -0.91 -7.60 6.77
C ALA A 77 -0.81 -6.12 7.22
N ALA A 78 0.36 -5.54 6.99
CA ALA A 78 0.69 -4.14 7.28
C ALA A 78 0.97 -3.35 5.98
N TRP A 79 1.34 -2.08 6.11
CA TRP A 79 1.53 -1.14 5.01
C TRP A 79 2.99 -1.02 4.57
N ASN A 80 3.18 -0.83 3.27
CA ASN A 80 4.43 -0.44 2.62
C ASN A 80 4.13 0.78 1.75
N ASP A 81 5.02 1.76 1.68
CA ASP A 81 5.01 2.67 0.55
C ASP A 81 5.67 1.97 -0.64
N LEU A 82 5.06 2.06 -1.81
CA LEU A 82 5.56 1.41 -3.02
C LEU A 82 5.49 2.41 -4.18
N GLY A 83 6.36 2.21 -5.18
CA GLY A 83 6.29 2.93 -6.44
C GLY A 83 4.88 2.87 -7.07
N CYS A 84 4.26 4.02 -7.33
CA CYS A 84 2.88 4.08 -7.80
C CYS A 84 2.63 3.43 -9.18
N PHE A 85 3.69 3.17 -9.96
CA PHE A 85 3.61 2.54 -11.29
C PHE A 85 3.42 1.02 -11.23
N HIS A 86 3.53 0.41 -10.04
CA HIS A 86 3.28 -1.03 -9.89
C HIS A 86 1.81 -1.38 -10.13
N LYS A 87 1.58 -2.48 -10.85
CA LYS A 87 0.24 -2.98 -11.16
C LYS A 87 -0.23 -3.93 -10.05
N LEU A 88 -1.04 -3.41 -9.12
CA LEU A 88 -1.67 -4.20 -8.06
C LEU A 88 -3.20 -4.15 -8.17
N ARG A 89 -3.87 -5.07 -7.47
CA ARG A 89 -5.30 -4.94 -7.16
C ARG A 89 -5.50 -3.76 -6.20
N TYR A 90 -6.72 -3.26 -6.08
CA TYR A 90 -7.02 -2.15 -5.17
C TYR A 90 -8.28 -2.46 -4.34
N ILE A 91 -8.39 -1.79 -3.20
CA ILE A 91 -9.58 -1.82 -2.34
C ILE A 91 -10.33 -0.50 -2.55
N CYS A 92 -11.65 -0.59 -2.77
CA CYS A 92 -12.53 0.57 -2.82
C CYS A 92 -13.20 0.79 -1.46
N GLU A 93 -13.55 2.04 -1.19
CA GLU A 93 -14.43 2.44 -0.10
C GLU A 93 -15.67 3.13 -0.71
N GLU A 94 -16.85 2.85 -0.16
CA GLU A 94 -18.10 3.51 -0.50
C GLU A 94 -18.84 3.85 0.80
N HIS A 95 -19.43 5.05 0.88
CA HIS A 95 -20.23 5.48 2.03
C HIS A 95 -21.70 5.35 1.68
N GLN A 96 -22.37 4.39 2.30
CA GLN A 96 -23.82 4.29 2.20
C GLN A 96 -24.46 5.24 3.21
N TYR A 97 -25.19 6.23 2.72
CA TYR A 97 -26.00 7.09 3.58
C TYR A 97 -27.26 6.34 4.02
N CYS A 98 -27.60 6.44 5.30
CA CYS A 98 -28.90 5.99 5.79
C CYS A 98 -29.98 6.85 5.14
N SER A 99 -30.90 6.20 4.42
CA SER A 99 -32.14 6.80 3.87
C SER A 99 -33.24 6.82 4.91
#